data_AF-A0A7S1UYK7-F1
#
_entry.id   AF-A0A7S1UYK7-F1
#
_cell.length_a   1.000
_cell.length_b   1.000
_cell.length_c   1.000
_cell.angle_alpha   90.00
_cell.angle_beta   90.00
_cell.angle_gamma   90.00
#
_symmetry.space_group_name_H-M   'P 1'
#
loop_
_entity.id
_entity.type
_entity.pdbx_description
1 polymer ?
#
loop_
_entity_poly.entity_id
_entity_poly.type
_entity_poly.pdbx_seq_one_letter_code
_entity_poly.pdbx_strand_id
1 'polypeptide(L)'
;RYGHNKYSAVGVASYAAMCSILGDLPAVRRFRKLATKLMDMYPDGKCRVQTQFVITSFCTHLDQPIHQCLDSFIDTYDLGMRVGETHYAFLSAISYALAYSYIGLPLGPIIADMYRFEDTFKKYSETLLSQILSCHHQLALNLKGEAANPRILEGDVFSTAGVMSEPSEVHALVLRSWYAANLELATFLGSPPEAARFADLYCSIKDMDGTIFYSPWVRLNVGIAYLRMARHTGQLRRYVLKMRRRSFRFFKFWMKHNALNVQPNMLLLQAELSSLDRRATVDSVKQKYVESIQLASRTGFI
;
A
#
# COMPACT_ATOMS: atom_id res chain seq x y z
N ARG A 1 11.68 -15.34 36.69
CA ARG A 1 10.31 -15.89 36.56
C ARG A 1 9.70 -15.19 35.34
N TYR A 2 9.71 -15.92 34.22
CA TYR A 2 9.35 -15.59 32.82
C TYR A 2 10.00 -14.32 32.22
N GLY A 3 11.04 -14.53 31.41
CA GLY A 3 11.95 -13.53 30.82
C GLY A 3 11.35 -12.62 29.76
N HIS A 4 10.14 -12.11 29.99
CA HIS A 4 9.59 -11.02 29.20
C HIS A 4 10.16 -9.68 29.68
N ASN A 5 10.42 -8.81 28.72
CA ASN A 5 10.92 -7.45 28.92
C ASN A 5 10.32 -6.54 27.84
N LYS A 6 10.73 -5.27 27.82
CA LYS A 6 10.27 -4.29 26.83
C LYS A 6 10.38 -4.73 25.36
N TYR A 7 11.36 -5.56 25.02
CA TYR A 7 11.56 -6.08 23.66
C TYR A 7 10.60 -7.22 23.29
N SER A 8 9.93 -7.83 24.27
CA SER A 8 8.96 -8.90 24.03
C SER A 8 7.77 -8.43 23.19
N ALA A 9 7.32 -7.18 23.38
CA ALA A 9 6.24 -6.60 22.58
C ALA A 9 6.62 -6.56 21.09
N VAL A 10 7.82 -6.09 20.78
CA VAL A 10 8.36 -6.01 19.41
C VAL A 10 8.45 -7.40 18.79
N GLY A 11 9.06 -8.37 19.50
CA GLY A 11 9.19 -9.74 18.98
C GLY A 11 7.84 -10.41 18.70
N VAL A 12 6.84 -10.21 19.57
CA VAL A 12 5.49 -10.76 19.37
C VAL A 12 4.77 -10.06 18.22
N ALA A 13 4.94 -8.74 18.04
CA ALA A 13 4.37 -8.04 16.90
C ALA A 13 5.00 -8.48 15.57
N SER A 14 6.32 -8.65 15.52
CA SER A 14 7.01 -9.19 14.35
C SER A 14 6.55 -10.61 14.02
N TYR A 15 6.31 -11.44 15.05
CA TYR A 15 5.72 -12.76 14.84
C TYR A 15 4.29 -12.68 14.28
N ALA A 16 3.46 -11.76 14.79
CA ALA A 16 2.13 -11.50 14.22
C ALA A 16 2.23 -11.09 12.74
N ALA A 17 3.18 -10.24 12.37
CA ALA A 17 3.42 -9.85 10.99
C ALA A 17 3.87 -11.04 10.11
N MET A 18 4.68 -11.95 10.62
CA MET A 18 5.02 -13.19 9.89
C MET A 18 3.80 -14.10 9.71
N CYS A 19 2.96 -14.28 10.75
CA CYS A 19 1.69 -15.00 10.62
C CYS A 19 0.78 -14.35 9.59
N SER A 20 0.80 -13.01 9.51
CA SER A 20 0.08 -12.23 8.51
C SER A 20 0.56 -12.60 7.10
N ILE A 21 1.86 -12.67 6.84
CA ILE A 21 2.40 -13.11 5.53
C ILE A 21 1.92 -14.52 5.15
N LEU A 22 1.77 -15.42 6.13
CA LEU A 22 1.31 -16.79 5.91
C LEU A 22 -0.23 -16.93 5.79
N GLY A 23 -1.00 -15.86 6.00
CA GLY A 23 -2.46 -15.88 5.96
C GLY A 23 -3.13 -16.43 7.23
N ASP A 24 -2.41 -16.56 8.34
CA ASP A 24 -2.98 -17.05 9.60
C ASP A 24 -3.60 -15.91 10.42
N LEU A 25 -4.80 -15.43 10.02
CA LEU A 25 -5.50 -14.35 10.71
C LEU A 25 -5.84 -14.66 12.19
N PRO A 26 -6.26 -15.88 12.56
CA PRO A 26 -6.43 -16.24 13.97
C PRO A 26 -5.15 -16.01 14.79
N ALA A 27 -3.98 -16.44 14.28
CA ALA A 27 -2.71 -16.15 14.92
C ALA A 27 -2.40 -14.66 14.96
N VAL A 28 -2.60 -13.93 13.85
CA VAL A 28 -2.43 -12.47 13.80
C VAL A 28 -3.22 -11.78 14.90
N ARG A 29 -4.52 -12.10 15.05
CA ARG A 29 -5.37 -11.51 16.10
C ARG A 29 -4.85 -11.81 17.50
N ARG A 30 -4.48 -13.07 17.75
CA ARG A 30 -3.95 -13.52 19.04
C ARG A 30 -2.67 -12.78 19.40
N PHE A 31 -1.70 -12.73 18.48
CA PHE A 31 -0.39 -12.14 18.74
C PHE A 31 -0.41 -10.62 18.70
N ARG A 32 -1.25 -9.98 17.87
CA ARG A 32 -1.52 -8.54 17.95
C ARG A 32 -2.03 -8.14 19.34
N LYS A 33 -3.01 -8.87 19.86
CA LYS A 33 -3.56 -8.61 21.21
C LYS A 33 -2.51 -8.85 22.30
N LEU A 34 -1.66 -9.88 22.15
CA LEU A 34 -0.58 -10.16 23.09
C LEU A 34 0.50 -9.06 23.07
N ALA A 35 0.95 -8.64 21.89
CA ALA A 35 1.91 -7.54 21.74
C ALA A 35 1.40 -6.24 22.36
N THR A 36 0.11 -5.92 22.16
CA THR A 36 -0.54 -4.75 22.78
C THR A 36 -0.47 -4.82 24.30
N LYS A 37 -0.86 -5.96 24.89
CA LYS A 37 -0.75 -6.17 26.35
C LYS A 37 0.70 -6.05 26.86
N LEU A 38 1.67 -6.58 26.10
CA LEU A 38 3.08 -6.51 26.47
C LEU A 38 3.62 -5.08 26.43
N MET A 39 3.18 -4.24 25.48
CA MET A 39 3.53 -2.81 25.46
C MET A 39 3.05 -2.08 26.72
N ASP A 40 1.85 -2.41 27.20
CA ASP A 40 1.27 -1.76 28.38
C ASP A 40 1.92 -2.24 29.69
N MET A 41 2.29 -3.53 29.77
CA MET A 41 2.97 -4.09 30.94
C MET A 41 4.44 -3.66 31.07
N TYR A 42 5.12 -3.44 29.94
CA TYR A 42 6.54 -3.07 29.90
C TYR A 42 6.73 -1.77 29.10
N PRO A 43 6.31 -0.61 29.65
CA PRO A 43 6.31 0.64 28.93
C PRO A 43 7.73 1.07 28.58
N ASP A 44 7.99 1.22 27.28
CA ASP A 44 9.19 1.82 26.72
C ASP A 44 8.77 2.53 25.41
N GLY A 45 9.09 3.82 25.30
CA GLY A 45 8.64 4.64 24.18
C GLY A 45 9.12 4.13 22.83
N LYS A 46 10.38 3.71 22.73
CA LYS A 46 10.96 3.21 21.48
C LYS A 46 10.33 1.89 21.09
N CYS A 47 10.27 0.92 22.02
CA CYS A 47 9.62 -0.37 21.76
C CYS A 47 8.14 -0.21 21.39
N ARG A 48 7.43 0.75 21.99
CA ARG A 48 6.03 1.06 21.63
C ARG A 48 5.90 1.54 20.19
N VAL A 49 6.76 2.47 19.75
CA VAL A 49 6.77 2.97 18.36
C VAL A 49 7.00 1.83 17.36
N GLN A 50 8.01 1.01 17.59
CA GLN A 50 8.31 -0.14 16.72
C GLN A 50 7.14 -1.13 16.67
N THR A 51 6.60 -1.49 17.83
CA THR A 51 5.50 -2.46 17.95
C THR A 51 4.22 -1.93 17.28
N GLN A 52 3.87 -0.67 17.51
CA GLN A 52 2.68 -0.03 16.96
C GLN A 52 2.77 0.08 15.44
N PHE A 53 3.92 0.48 14.89
CA PHE A 53 4.13 0.51 13.45
C PHE A 53 3.92 -0.88 12.83
N VAL A 54 4.55 -1.92 13.39
CA VAL A 54 4.46 -3.29 12.85
C VAL A 54 3.00 -3.79 12.89
N ILE A 55 2.31 -3.60 14.02
CA ILE A 55 0.90 -4.00 14.14
C ILE A 55 0.02 -3.25 13.15
N THR A 56 0.19 -1.93 13.02
CA THR A 56 -0.65 -1.09 12.16
C THR A 56 -0.42 -1.45 10.69
N SER A 57 0.84 -1.51 10.26
CA SER A 57 1.22 -1.76 8.87
C SER A 57 0.86 -3.17 8.38
N PHE A 58 1.06 -4.20 9.22
CA PHE A 58 1.00 -5.60 8.77
C PHE A 58 -0.21 -6.40 9.26
N CYS A 59 -0.89 -5.94 10.31
CA CYS A 59 -1.92 -6.75 10.96
C CYS A 59 -3.29 -6.08 10.95
N THR A 60 -3.35 -4.80 11.29
CA THR A 60 -4.59 -4.09 11.62
C THR A 60 -5.55 -4.00 10.43
N HIS A 61 -5.03 -3.70 9.24
CA HIS A 61 -5.82 -3.65 8.00
C HIS A 61 -6.41 -5.00 7.56
N LEU A 62 -6.06 -6.13 8.20
CA LEU A 62 -6.66 -7.42 7.85
C LEU A 62 -8.06 -7.59 8.44
N ASP A 63 -8.33 -7.00 9.60
CA ASP A 63 -9.61 -7.14 10.29
C ASP A 63 -10.25 -5.82 10.73
N GLN A 64 -9.63 -4.67 10.41
CA GLN A 64 -10.18 -3.34 10.62
C GLN A 64 -10.15 -2.49 9.34
N PRO A 65 -11.11 -1.56 9.16
CA PRO A 65 -11.10 -0.60 8.07
C PRO A 65 -9.81 0.23 8.02
N ILE A 66 -9.29 0.51 6.82
CA ILE A 66 -7.98 1.19 6.68
C ILE A 66 -7.99 2.62 7.22
N HIS A 67 -9.10 3.34 7.12
CA HIS A 67 -9.19 4.69 7.70
C HIS A 67 -8.93 4.71 9.21
N GLN A 68 -9.24 3.63 9.94
CA GLN A 68 -8.98 3.52 11.37
C GLN A 68 -7.49 3.33 11.69
N CYS A 69 -6.66 3.02 10.68
CA CYS A 69 -5.22 2.92 10.83
C CYS A 69 -4.52 4.29 10.74
N LEU A 70 -5.17 5.32 10.20
CA LEU A 70 -4.53 6.62 9.93
C LEU A 70 -4.02 7.28 11.21
N ASP A 71 -4.88 7.37 12.23
CA ASP A 71 -4.51 7.96 13.53
C ASP A 71 -3.36 7.17 14.17
N SER A 72 -3.39 5.84 14.08
CA SER A 72 -2.31 5.00 14.59
C SER A 72 -0.97 5.29 13.92
N PHE A 73 -0.94 5.62 12.62
CA PHE A 73 0.29 5.99 11.94
C PHE A 73 0.81 7.36 12.40
N ILE A 74 -0.06 8.37 12.52
CA ILE A 74 0.34 9.70 12.98
C ILE A 74 0.78 9.67 14.45
N ASP A 75 0.03 9.01 15.33
CA ASP A 75 0.41 8.84 16.73
C ASP A 75 1.77 8.14 16.89
N THR A 76 2.04 7.15 16.03
CA THR A 76 3.33 6.44 16.01
C THR A 76 4.46 7.34 15.52
N TYR A 77 4.22 8.16 14.48
CA TYR A 77 5.16 9.18 14.03
C TYR A 77 5.48 10.17 15.15
N ASP A 78 4.46 10.80 15.75
CA ASP A 78 4.63 11.82 16.79
C ASP A 78 5.32 11.26 18.04
N LEU A 79 4.95 10.05 18.48
CA LEU A 79 5.64 9.38 19.58
C LEU A 79 7.10 9.09 19.22
N GLY A 80 7.37 8.56 18.02
CA GLY A 80 8.71 8.25 17.54
C GLY A 80 9.61 9.47 17.50
N MET A 81 9.09 10.60 17.01
CA MET A 81 9.81 11.88 17.04
C MET A 81 10.11 12.33 18.48
N ARG A 82 9.16 12.22 19.41
CA ARG A 82 9.35 12.60 20.83
C ARG A 82 10.39 11.75 21.57
N VAL A 83 10.46 10.45 21.27
CA VAL A 83 11.34 9.50 22.00
C VAL A 83 12.64 9.19 21.26
N GLY A 84 12.87 9.84 20.12
CA GLY A 84 14.07 9.63 19.30
C GLY A 84 14.13 8.25 18.63
N GLU A 85 12.99 7.69 18.25
CA GLU A 85 12.87 6.49 17.42
C GLU A 85 12.45 6.91 16.00
N THR A 86 13.40 7.49 15.26
CA THR A 86 13.15 8.19 13.99
C THR A 86 12.84 7.25 12.84
N HIS A 87 13.50 6.09 12.75
CA HIS A 87 13.32 5.15 11.64
C HIS A 87 11.86 4.71 11.50
N TYR A 88 11.26 4.23 12.60
CA TYR A 88 9.86 3.82 12.61
C TYR A 88 8.87 4.99 12.61
N ALA A 89 9.28 6.17 13.09
CA ALA A 89 8.49 7.38 12.90
C ALA A 89 8.33 7.68 11.40
N PHE A 90 9.44 7.75 10.66
CA PHE A 90 9.45 8.08 9.25
C PHE A 90 8.71 7.06 8.39
N LEU A 91 8.89 5.76 8.69
CA LEU A 91 8.07 4.72 8.08
C LEU A 91 6.57 4.90 8.36
N SER A 92 6.20 5.35 9.57
CA SER A 92 4.80 5.63 9.91
C SER A 92 4.24 6.83 9.14
N ALA A 93 5.03 7.89 8.96
CA ALA A 93 4.63 9.05 8.14
C ALA A 93 4.41 8.67 6.67
N ILE A 94 5.31 7.86 6.09
CA ILE A 94 5.11 7.31 4.73
C ILE A 94 3.84 6.46 4.71
N SER A 95 3.67 5.56 5.67
CA SER A 95 2.50 4.68 5.71
C SER A 95 1.18 5.44 5.83
N TYR A 96 1.15 6.50 6.64
CA TYR A 96 0.03 7.43 6.72
C TYR A 96 -0.28 8.02 5.34
N ALA A 97 0.74 8.55 4.66
CA ALA A 97 0.57 9.22 3.39
C ALA A 97 0.05 8.30 2.27
N LEU A 98 0.54 7.06 2.24
CA LEU A 98 0.04 6.03 1.34
C LEU A 98 -1.38 5.58 1.68
N ALA A 99 -1.67 5.33 2.96
CA ALA A 99 -2.99 4.91 3.40
C ALA A 99 -4.04 5.98 3.12
N TYR A 100 -3.73 7.25 3.40
CA TYR A 100 -4.59 8.39 3.16
C TYR A 100 -4.97 8.51 1.67
N SER A 101 -3.96 8.43 0.79
CA SER A 101 -4.17 8.48 -0.67
C SER A 101 -4.97 7.28 -1.17
N TYR A 102 -4.65 6.08 -0.67
CA TYR A 102 -5.32 4.84 -1.05
C TYR A 102 -6.83 4.85 -0.73
N ILE A 103 -7.23 5.36 0.43
CA ILE A 103 -8.65 5.37 0.80
C ILE A 103 -9.48 6.45 0.09
N GLY A 104 -8.91 7.16 -0.89
CA GLY A 104 -9.64 8.10 -1.74
C GLY A 104 -9.88 9.47 -1.09
N LEU A 105 -9.14 9.83 -0.04
CA LEU A 105 -9.27 11.15 0.58
C LEU A 105 -8.73 12.27 -0.32
N PRO A 106 -9.20 13.52 -0.17
CA PRO A 106 -8.74 14.65 -0.97
C PRO A 106 -7.23 14.85 -0.90
N LEU A 107 -6.56 15.03 -2.06
CA LEU A 107 -5.10 15.09 -2.15
C LEU A 107 -4.47 16.36 -1.52
N GLY A 108 -5.23 17.46 -1.41
CA GLY A 108 -4.71 18.74 -0.91
C GLY A 108 -4.06 18.67 0.48
N PRO A 109 -4.79 18.20 1.52
CA PRO A 109 -4.24 18.01 2.85
C PRO A 109 -3.00 17.12 2.89
N ILE A 110 -3.01 15.98 2.20
CA ILE A 110 -1.89 15.04 2.27
C ILE A 110 -0.63 15.56 1.58
N ILE A 111 -0.76 16.33 0.49
CA ILE A 111 0.38 17.01 -0.14
C ILE A 111 1.04 17.98 0.84
N ALA A 112 0.25 18.76 1.59
CA ALA A 112 0.79 19.67 2.61
C ALA A 112 1.53 18.90 3.73
N ASP A 113 1.00 17.76 4.15
CA ASP A 113 1.65 16.89 5.14
C ASP A 113 2.94 16.26 4.59
N MET A 114 2.95 15.82 3.33
CA MET A 114 4.14 15.26 2.67
C MET A 114 5.29 16.28 2.62
N TYR A 115 5.02 17.55 2.29
CA TYR A 115 6.04 18.62 2.40
C TYR A 115 6.63 18.72 3.83
N ARG A 116 5.77 18.73 4.86
CA ARG A 116 6.20 18.81 6.26
C ARG A 116 7.06 17.60 6.66
N PHE A 117 6.67 16.40 6.24
CA PHE A 117 7.43 15.19 6.52
C PHE A 117 8.78 15.19 5.80
N GLU A 118 8.84 15.58 4.53
CA GLU A 118 10.08 15.69 3.76
C GLU A 118 11.06 16.70 4.37
N ASP A 119 10.58 17.87 4.80
CA ASP A 119 11.40 18.85 5.52
C ASP A 119 11.98 18.28 6.81
N THR A 120 11.22 17.41 7.48
CA THR A 120 11.72 16.68 8.65
C THR A 120 12.76 15.65 8.24
N PHE A 121 12.52 14.83 7.22
CA PHE A 121 13.45 13.78 6.80
C PHE A 121 14.80 14.38 6.37
N LYS A 122 14.77 15.51 5.65
CA LYS A 122 15.96 16.28 5.26
C LYS A 122 16.79 16.74 6.47
N LYS A 123 16.14 17.21 7.55
CA LYS A 123 16.84 17.62 8.79
C LYS A 123 17.57 16.47 9.48
N TYR A 124 17.11 15.24 9.27
CA TYR A 124 17.74 14.01 9.81
C TYR A 124 18.67 13.32 8.81
N SER A 125 18.90 13.92 7.64
CA SER A 125 19.71 13.34 6.55
C SER A 125 19.24 11.95 6.10
N GLU A 126 17.93 11.68 6.19
CA GLU A 126 17.36 10.38 5.81
C GLU A 126 17.06 10.34 4.31
N THR A 127 18.03 9.89 3.51
CA THR A 127 17.91 9.88 2.05
C THR A 127 16.92 8.84 1.53
N LEU A 128 16.97 7.60 2.05
CA LEU A 128 16.21 6.47 1.52
C LEU A 128 14.70 6.66 1.65
N LEU A 129 14.25 6.97 2.88
CA LEU A 129 12.83 7.19 3.17
C LEU A 129 12.31 8.47 2.51
N SER A 130 13.17 9.49 2.34
CA SER A 130 12.82 10.68 1.57
C SER A 130 12.53 10.33 0.12
N GLN A 131 13.35 9.49 -0.54
CA GLN A 131 13.09 9.09 -1.92
C GLN A 131 11.75 8.36 -2.09
N ILE A 132 11.39 7.49 -1.14
CA ILE A 132 10.10 6.79 -1.14
C ILE A 132 8.95 7.79 -0.99
N LEU A 133 9.03 8.68 0.01
CA LEU A 133 7.99 9.67 0.25
C LEU A 133 7.82 10.60 -0.95
N SER A 134 8.93 11.12 -1.48
CA SER A 134 8.94 12.05 -2.60
C SER A 134 8.38 11.44 -3.88
N CYS A 135 8.63 10.15 -4.12
CA CYS A 135 8.00 9.42 -5.22
C CYS A 135 6.46 9.48 -5.15
N HIS A 136 5.90 9.22 -3.97
CA HIS A 136 4.46 9.25 -3.76
C HIS A 136 3.89 10.66 -3.63
N HIS A 137 4.71 11.62 -3.19
CA HIS A 137 4.38 13.03 -3.20
C HIS A 137 4.24 13.56 -4.62
N GLN A 138 5.19 13.25 -5.49
CA GLN A 138 5.10 13.60 -6.91
C GLN A 138 3.89 12.94 -7.56
N LEU A 139 3.59 11.68 -7.23
CA LEU A 139 2.36 11.02 -7.69
C LEU A 139 1.10 11.81 -7.30
N ALA A 140 1.01 12.28 -6.05
CA ALA A 140 -0.12 13.09 -5.59
C ALA A 140 -0.22 14.41 -6.36
N LEU A 141 0.89 15.11 -6.60
CA LEU A 141 0.94 16.34 -7.41
C LEU A 141 0.49 16.08 -8.86
N ASN A 142 0.94 14.98 -9.45
CA ASN A 142 0.53 14.54 -10.79
C ASN A 142 -0.97 14.29 -10.89
N LEU A 143 -1.54 13.55 -9.92
CA LEU A 143 -2.97 13.24 -9.88
C LEU A 143 -3.83 14.48 -9.59
N LYS A 144 -3.30 15.45 -8.85
CA LYS A 144 -3.94 16.75 -8.61
C LYS A 144 -3.86 17.71 -9.80
N GLY A 145 -3.03 17.41 -10.80
CA GLY A 145 -2.83 18.24 -11.99
C GLY A 145 -1.85 19.41 -11.76
N GLU A 146 -1.00 19.33 -10.73
CA GLU A 146 -0.01 20.35 -10.38
C GLU A 146 1.38 20.06 -10.96
N ALA A 147 1.57 18.90 -11.61
CA ALA A 147 2.81 18.57 -12.31
C ALA A 147 2.84 19.17 -13.73
N ALA A 148 4.02 19.62 -14.17
CA ALA A 148 4.22 20.19 -15.52
C ALA A 148 3.79 19.21 -16.64
N ASN A 149 4.10 17.92 -16.47
CA ASN A 149 3.52 16.86 -17.28
C ASN A 149 2.86 15.83 -16.35
N PRO A 150 1.52 15.78 -16.27
CA PRO A 150 0.83 14.91 -15.32
C PRO A 150 1.02 13.42 -15.62
N ARG A 151 1.58 13.02 -16.77
CA ARG A 151 1.80 11.61 -17.13
C ARG A 151 3.20 11.09 -16.82
N ILE A 152 4.13 11.95 -16.44
CA ILE A 152 5.51 11.57 -16.12
C ILE A 152 5.72 11.79 -14.64
N LEU A 153 6.21 10.77 -13.93
CA LEU A 153 6.52 10.86 -12.51
C LEU A 153 7.88 11.56 -12.30
N GLU A 154 7.92 12.86 -12.59
CA GLU A 154 9.09 13.74 -12.50
C GLU A 154 8.60 15.15 -12.15
N GLY A 155 9.30 15.85 -11.25
CA GLY A 155 8.98 17.23 -10.90
C GLY A 155 9.82 17.75 -9.74
N ASP A 156 9.38 18.86 -9.16
CA ASP A 156 10.16 19.63 -8.17
C ASP A 156 10.53 18.84 -6.92
N VAL A 157 9.68 17.87 -6.53
CA VAL A 157 9.89 17.07 -5.31
C VAL A 157 10.56 15.73 -5.59
N PHE A 158 10.59 15.24 -6.83
CA PHE A 158 11.13 13.92 -7.17
C PHE A 158 11.76 13.86 -8.56
N SER A 159 12.94 13.24 -8.63
CA SER A 159 13.62 12.93 -9.88
C SER A 159 13.96 11.45 -10.02
N THR A 160 13.68 10.91 -11.20
CA THR A 160 13.99 9.53 -11.59
C THR A 160 15.49 9.23 -11.63
N ALA A 161 16.33 10.25 -11.86
CA ALA A 161 17.79 10.09 -11.87
C ALA A 161 18.31 9.55 -10.53
N GLY A 162 17.71 9.98 -9.41
CA GLY A 162 18.10 9.55 -8.06
C GLY A 162 17.77 8.08 -7.75
N VAL A 163 16.78 7.49 -8.42
CA VAL A 163 16.43 6.06 -8.27
C VAL A 163 17.41 5.15 -9.00
N MET A 164 18.10 5.67 -10.01
CA MET A 164 18.96 4.88 -10.91
C MET A 164 20.46 4.97 -10.56
N SER A 165 20.85 5.81 -9.59
CA SER A 165 22.25 6.20 -9.36
C SER A 165 22.99 5.46 -8.23
N GLU A 166 22.36 4.56 -7.47
CA GLU A 166 22.95 3.95 -6.26
C GLU A 166 22.86 2.40 -6.21
N PRO A 167 23.64 1.70 -5.34
CA PRO A 167 23.82 0.23 -5.38
C PRO A 167 22.56 -0.62 -5.12
N SER A 168 22.51 -1.81 -5.72
CA SER A 168 21.27 -2.56 -6.07
C SER A 168 20.43 -3.19 -4.95
N GLU A 169 20.95 -3.43 -3.74
CA GLU A 169 20.18 -4.15 -2.70
C GLU A 169 19.34 -3.23 -1.80
N VAL A 170 19.89 -2.09 -1.40
CA VAL A 170 19.14 -1.04 -0.63
C VAL A 170 18.08 -0.35 -1.53
N HIS A 171 18.24 -0.45 -2.86
CA HIS A 171 17.30 0.06 -3.88
C HIS A 171 15.96 -0.65 -3.96
N ALA A 172 15.82 -1.87 -3.43
CA ALA A 172 14.67 -2.69 -3.80
C ALA A 172 13.32 -2.08 -3.33
N LEU A 173 13.30 -1.41 -2.17
CA LEU A 173 12.11 -0.75 -1.64
C LEU A 173 11.80 0.57 -2.37
N VAL A 174 12.82 1.37 -2.69
CA VAL A 174 12.67 2.61 -3.49
C VAL A 174 12.20 2.26 -4.89
N LEU A 175 12.84 1.30 -5.54
CA LEU A 175 12.49 0.82 -6.87
C LEU A 175 11.07 0.24 -6.91
N ARG A 176 10.68 -0.50 -5.88
CA ARG A 176 9.31 -1.01 -5.73
C ARG A 176 8.30 0.12 -5.59
N SER A 177 8.61 1.14 -4.78
CA SER A 177 7.76 2.32 -4.60
C SER A 177 7.63 3.10 -5.91
N TRP A 178 8.73 3.27 -6.63
CA TRP A 178 8.76 3.89 -7.95
C TRP A 178 7.94 3.11 -9.00
N TYR A 179 8.08 1.79 -9.07
CA TYR A 179 7.25 0.96 -9.95
C TYR A 179 5.76 1.01 -9.57
N ALA A 180 5.44 1.02 -8.28
CA ALA A 180 4.06 1.12 -7.81
C ALA A 180 3.45 2.50 -8.17
N ALA A 181 4.16 3.59 -7.92
CA ALA A 181 3.71 4.93 -8.23
C ALA A 181 3.52 5.15 -9.73
N ASN A 182 4.45 4.68 -10.56
CA ASN A 182 4.29 4.75 -12.01
C ASN A 182 3.18 3.84 -12.55
N LEU A 183 3.00 2.64 -11.97
CA LEU A 183 1.88 1.77 -12.30
C LEU A 183 0.55 2.49 -12.02
N GLU A 184 0.43 3.11 -10.86
CA GLU A 184 -0.76 3.86 -10.48
C GLU A 184 -0.99 5.05 -11.41
N LEU A 185 0.04 5.87 -11.65
CA LEU A 185 -0.01 6.99 -12.56
C LEU A 185 -0.44 6.57 -13.97
N ALA A 186 0.15 5.52 -14.50
CA ALA A 186 -0.18 4.99 -15.82
C ALA A 186 -1.59 4.38 -15.87
N THR A 187 -2.06 3.84 -14.75
CA THR A 187 -3.42 3.29 -14.62
C THR A 187 -4.48 4.39 -14.63
N PHE A 188 -4.21 5.57 -14.06
CA PHE A 188 -5.14 6.69 -14.08
C PHE A 188 -4.99 7.60 -15.30
N LEU A 189 -3.76 8.04 -15.62
CA LEU A 189 -3.51 9.12 -16.58
C LEU A 189 -2.72 8.66 -17.82
N GLY A 190 -2.09 7.49 -17.76
CA GLY A 190 -1.23 6.97 -18.83
C GLY A 190 -1.89 5.94 -19.76
N SER A 191 -1.03 5.30 -20.55
CA SER A 191 -1.44 4.37 -21.61
C SER A 191 -1.51 2.91 -21.12
N PRO A 192 -2.39 2.06 -21.70
CA PRO A 192 -2.43 0.64 -21.35
C PRO A 192 -1.09 -0.12 -21.49
N PRO A 193 -0.26 0.12 -22.55
CA PRO A 193 1.05 -0.50 -22.65
C PRO A 193 2.00 -0.12 -21.51
N GLU A 194 2.00 1.15 -21.11
CA GLU A 194 2.85 1.65 -20.03
C GLU A 194 2.43 1.08 -18.68
N ALA A 195 1.13 1.10 -18.37
CA ALA A 195 0.61 0.50 -17.14
C ALA A 195 0.96 -0.99 -17.06
N ALA A 196 0.80 -1.74 -18.16
CA ALA A 196 1.17 -3.16 -18.20
C ALA A 196 2.68 -3.40 -18.03
N ARG A 197 3.53 -2.50 -18.54
CA ARG A 197 4.99 -2.54 -18.35
C ARG A 197 5.35 -2.38 -16.88
N PHE A 198 4.84 -1.36 -16.21
CA PHE A 198 5.10 -1.14 -14.78
C PHE A 198 4.47 -2.24 -13.91
N ALA A 199 3.34 -2.82 -14.31
CA ALA A 199 2.78 -4.01 -13.65
C ALA A 199 3.74 -5.21 -13.72
N ASP A 200 4.37 -5.45 -14.89
CA ASP A 200 5.37 -6.49 -15.07
C ASP A 200 6.63 -6.22 -14.24
N LEU A 201 7.14 -4.98 -14.22
CA LEU A 201 8.31 -4.57 -13.44
C LEU A 201 8.07 -4.71 -11.93
N TYR A 202 6.94 -4.20 -11.42
CA TYR A 202 6.56 -4.37 -10.02
C TYR A 202 6.51 -5.85 -9.63
N CYS A 203 5.91 -6.70 -10.46
CA CYS A 203 5.81 -8.14 -10.21
C CYS A 203 7.12 -8.92 -10.42
N SER A 204 8.18 -8.31 -10.95
CA SER A 204 9.49 -8.95 -11.08
C SER A 204 10.34 -8.88 -9.81
N ILE A 205 10.03 -7.94 -8.91
CA ILE A 205 10.68 -7.85 -7.60
C ILE A 205 10.10 -8.98 -6.73
N LYS A 206 10.91 -10.01 -6.49
CA LYS A 206 10.54 -11.16 -5.65
C LYS A 206 10.57 -10.77 -4.16
N ASP A 207 9.93 -11.58 -3.33
CA ASP A 207 10.14 -11.62 -1.86
C ASP A 207 9.68 -10.43 -1.01
N MET A 208 8.96 -9.45 -1.58
CA MET A 208 8.39 -8.32 -0.81
C MET A 208 6.87 -8.17 -0.85
N ASP A 209 6.16 -9.12 -1.47
CA ASP A 209 4.69 -9.12 -1.54
C ASP A 209 4.03 -9.68 -0.26
N GLY A 210 4.52 -9.25 0.90
CA GLY A 210 3.86 -9.44 2.19
C GLY A 210 2.59 -8.58 2.33
N THR A 211 1.85 -8.85 3.40
CA THR A 211 0.64 -8.15 3.84
C THR A 211 0.95 -6.79 4.43
N ILE A 212 1.56 -5.87 3.68
CA ILE A 212 1.47 -4.46 4.05
C ILE A 212 0.11 -3.94 3.58
N PHE A 213 -0.51 -3.03 4.34
CA PHE A 213 -1.82 -2.44 4.05
C PHE A 213 -1.96 -1.87 2.63
N TYR A 214 -0.84 -1.48 2.01
CA TYR A 214 -0.77 -0.93 0.66
C TYR A 214 -0.79 -2.00 -0.47
N SER A 215 -0.43 -3.26 -0.16
CA SER A 215 -0.35 -4.35 -1.16
C SER A 215 -1.66 -4.58 -1.94
N PRO A 216 -2.86 -4.59 -1.32
CA PRO A 216 -4.11 -4.73 -2.04
C PRO A 216 -4.31 -3.66 -3.13
N TRP A 217 -3.95 -2.41 -2.86
CA TRP A 217 -4.08 -1.32 -3.82
C TRP A 217 -3.21 -1.52 -5.06
N VAL A 218 -1.93 -1.84 -4.86
CA VAL A 218 -1.02 -2.05 -5.99
C VAL A 218 -1.44 -3.28 -6.79
N ARG A 219 -1.88 -4.36 -6.12
CA ARG A 219 -2.41 -5.57 -6.77
C ARG A 219 -3.66 -5.30 -7.59
N LEU A 220 -4.52 -4.40 -7.15
CA LEU A 220 -5.66 -3.94 -7.93
C LEU A 220 -5.18 -3.27 -9.21
N ASN A 221 -4.30 -2.27 -9.11
CA ASN A 221 -3.74 -1.55 -10.26
C ASN A 221 -3.02 -2.48 -11.25
N VAL A 222 -2.27 -3.49 -10.79
CA VAL A 222 -1.68 -4.54 -11.64
C VAL A 222 -2.77 -5.24 -12.47
N GLY A 223 -3.90 -5.56 -11.85
CA GLY A 223 -4.99 -6.26 -12.51
C GLY A 223 -5.68 -5.39 -13.55
N ILE A 224 -5.97 -4.13 -13.18
CA ILE A 224 -6.57 -3.12 -14.07
C ILE A 224 -5.65 -2.87 -15.28
N ALA A 225 -4.35 -2.70 -15.06
CA ALA A 225 -3.37 -2.48 -16.13
C ALA A 225 -3.40 -3.61 -17.17
N TYR A 226 -3.41 -4.87 -16.73
CA TYR A 226 -3.54 -5.99 -17.66
C TYR A 226 -4.89 -6.06 -18.37
N LEU A 227 -6.00 -5.76 -17.70
CA LEU A 227 -7.33 -5.75 -18.34
C LEU A 227 -7.46 -4.62 -19.38
N ARG A 228 -6.91 -3.43 -19.08
CA ARG A 228 -6.81 -2.32 -20.05
C ARG A 228 -5.95 -2.73 -21.25
N MET A 229 -4.82 -3.41 -21.03
CA MET A 229 -3.95 -3.89 -22.11
C MET A 229 -4.61 -5.00 -22.95
N ALA A 230 -5.41 -5.85 -22.32
CA ALA A 230 -6.23 -6.86 -23.00
C ALA A 230 -7.22 -6.20 -23.98
N ARG A 231 -7.91 -5.15 -23.51
CA ARG A 231 -8.85 -4.35 -24.33
C ARG A 231 -8.13 -3.63 -25.47
N HIS A 232 -6.99 -3.02 -25.18
CA HIS A 232 -6.20 -2.24 -26.14
C HIS A 232 -5.64 -3.09 -27.29
N THR A 233 -5.13 -4.29 -26.99
CA THR A 233 -4.46 -5.14 -27.99
C THR A 233 -5.35 -6.23 -28.59
N GLY A 234 -6.52 -6.49 -28.00
CA GLY A 234 -7.34 -7.66 -28.32
C GLY A 234 -6.76 -9.01 -27.86
N GLN A 235 -5.56 -9.04 -27.24
CA GLN A 235 -4.93 -10.27 -26.74
C GLN A 235 -5.53 -10.75 -25.41
N LEU A 236 -6.84 -10.97 -25.38
CA LEU A 236 -7.61 -11.26 -24.18
C LEU A 236 -7.02 -12.42 -23.37
N ARG A 237 -6.75 -13.56 -24.01
CA ARG A 237 -6.23 -14.77 -23.35
C ARG A 237 -4.93 -14.50 -22.59
N ARG A 238 -3.98 -13.77 -23.20
CA ARG A 238 -2.66 -13.49 -22.61
C ARG A 238 -2.77 -12.65 -21.36
N TYR A 239 -3.45 -11.52 -21.46
CA TYR A 239 -3.48 -10.53 -20.38
C TYR A 239 -4.47 -10.89 -19.27
N VAL A 240 -5.59 -11.55 -19.58
CA VAL A 240 -6.49 -12.12 -18.55
C VAL A 240 -5.76 -13.19 -17.75
N LEU A 241 -4.91 -14.02 -18.37
CA LEU A 241 -4.11 -15.00 -17.64
C LEU A 241 -3.09 -14.34 -16.70
N LYS A 242 -2.42 -13.26 -17.15
CA LYS A 242 -1.53 -12.45 -16.28
C LYS A 242 -2.29 -11.87 -15.09
N MET A 243 -3.43 -11.20 -15.34
CA MET A 243 -4.30 -10.64 -14.29
C MET A 243 -4.74 -11.73 -13.28
N ARG A 244 -5.20 -12.89 -13.77
CA ARG A 244 -5.60 -14.01 -12.91
C ARG A 244 -4.48 -14.49 -12.00
N ARG A 245 -3.27 -14.59 -12.53
CA ARG A 245 -2.09 -15.07 -11.79
C ARG A 245 -1.58 -14.05 -10.78
N ARG A 246 -1.52 -12.77 -11.15
CA ARG A 246 -0.85 -11.71 -10.37
C ARG A 246 -1.77 -10.95 -9.42
N SER A 247 -3.04 -10.80 -9.75
CA SER A 247 -4.00 -10.02 -8.95
C SER A 247 -5.13 -10.89 -8.40
N PHE A 248 -5.84 -11.62 -9.26
CA PHE A 248 -7.02 -12.38 -8.84
C PHE A 248 -6.70 -13.47 -7.82
N ARG A 249 -5.56 -14.15 -7.96
CA ARG A 249 -5.08 -15.13 -6.99
C ARG A 249 -4.79 -14.51 -5.62
N PHE A 250 -4.20 -13.31 -5.59
CA PHE A 250 -3.93 -12.57 -4.35
C PHE A 250 -5.23 -12.26 -3.62
N PHE A 251 -6.21 -11.66 -4.30
CA PHE A 251 -7.49 -11.33 -3.68
C PHE A 251 -8.28 -12.58 -3.27
N LYS A 252 -8.29 -13.63 -4.10
CA LYS A 252 -8.94 -14.89 -3.76
C LYS A 252 -8.34 -15.55 -2.52
N PHE A 253 -7.01 -15.49 -2.36
CA PHE A 253 -6.33 -15.96 -1.16
C PHE A 253 -6.84 -15.19 0.07
N TRP A 254 -6.75 -13.86 0.06
CA TRP A 254 -7.15 -13.04 1.20
C TRP A 254 -8.63 -13.08 1.53
N MET A 255 -9.50 -13.25 0.53
CA MET A 255 -10.93 -13.48 0.75
C MET A 255 -11.21 -14.81 1.44
N LYS A 256 -10.50 -15.90 1.07
CA LYS A 256 -10.63 -17.19 1.76
C LYS A 256 -10.29 -17.06 3.26
N HIS A 257 -9.38 -16.15 3.56
CA HIS A 257 -8.93 -15.86 4.91
C HIS A 257 -9.77 -14.78 5.62
N ASN A 258 -10.86 -14.28 5.01
CA ASN A 258 -11.75 -13.24 5.55
C ASN A 258 -11.04 -11.93 5.88
N ALA A 259 -10.06 -11.51 5.07
CA ALA A 259 -9.50 -10.18 5.18
C ALA A 259 -10.55 -9.13 4.78
N LEU A 260 -10.66 -8.04 5.54
CA LEU A 260 -11.75 -7.07 5.41
C LEU A 260 -11.66 -6.25 4.11
N ASN A 261 -10.47 -5.71 3.82
CA ASN A 261 -10.28 -4.65 2.83
C ASN A 261 -10.00 -5.15 1.40
N VAL A 262 -10.26 -6.42 1.10
CA VAL A 262 -9.94 -7.04 -0.21
C VAL A 262 -11.14 -7.29 -1.10
N GLN A 263 -12.34 -7.38 -0.53
CA GLN A 263 -13.55 -7.74 -1.27
C GLN A 263 -14.00 -6.65 -2.27
N PRO A 264 -13.98 -5.34 -1.95
CA PRO A 264 -14.31 -4.29 -2.92
C PRO A 264 -13.41 -4.35 -4.16
N ASN A 265 -12.10 -4.53 -3.95
CA ASN A 265 -11.10 -4.63 -5.02
C ASN A 265 -11.33 -5.85 -5.92
N MET A 266 -11.73 -6.99 -5.34
CA MET A 266 -12.08 -8.18 -6.11
C MET A 266 -13.31 -7.96 -6.99
N LEU A 267 -14.36 -7.33 -6.45
CA LEU A 267 -15.57 -7.01 -7.20
C LEU A 267 -15.26 -6.07 -8.37
N LEU A 268 -14.40 -5.08 -8.15
CA LEU A 268 -13.96 -4.16 -9.21
C LEU A 268 -13.22 -4.90 -10.35
N LEU A 269 -12.30 -5.81 -10.01
CA LEU A 269 -11.62 -6.63 -11.02
C LEU A 269 -12.57 -7.56 -11.77
N GLN A 270 -13.59 -8.09 -11.08
CA GLN A 270 -14.63 -8.90 -11.72
C GLN A 270 -15.50 -8.06 -12.65
N ALA A 271 -15.84 -6.82 -12.28
CA ALA A 271 -16.58 -5.90 -13.14
C ALA A 271 -15.79 -5.60 -14.42
N GLU A 272 -14.52 -5.21 -14.28
CA GLU A 272 -13.63 -4.95 -15.42
C GLU A 272 -13.42 -6.18 -16.30
N LEU A 273 -13.22 -7.36 -15.71
CA LEU A 273 -13.15 -8.60 -16.49
C LEU A 273 -14.46 -8.87 -17.25
N SER A 274 -15.61 -8.67 -16.59
CA SER A 274 -16.92 -8.90 -17.21
C SER A 274 -17.17 -7.96 -18.38
N SER A 275 -16.67 -6.72 -18.30
CA SER A 275 -16.77 -5.74 -19.38
C SER A 275 -16.04 -6.13 -20.67
N LEU A 276 -15.12 -7.10 -20.60
CA LEU A 276 -14.43 -7.64 -21.78
C LEU A 276 -15.22 -8.76 -22.46
N ASP A 277 -16.25 -9.31 -21.80
CA ASP A 277 -17.10 -10.34 -22.37
C ASP A 277 -18.23 -9.70 -23.19
N ARG A 278 -18.25 -9.99 -24.49
CA ARG A 278 -19.28 -9.49 -25.42
C ARG A 278 -20.69 -10.02 -25.11
N ARG A 279 -20.81 -11.07 -24.28
CA ARG A 279 -22.09 -11.64 -23.87
C ARG A 279 -22.64 -11.00 -22.59
N ALA A 280 -21.83 -10.24 -21.86
CA ALA A 280 -22.28 -9.59 -20.64
C ALA A 280 -23.19 -8.40 -20.97
N THR A 281 -24.31 -8.28 -20.25
CA THR A 281 -25.18 -7.11 -20.37
C THR A 281 -24.57 -5.92 -19.63
N VAL A 282 -24.82 -4.70 -20.13
CA VAL A 282 -24.36 -3.46 -19.49
C VAL A 282 -24.82 -3.38 -18.03
N ASP A 283 -26.07 -3.77 -17.75
CA ASP A 283 -26.61 -3.78 -16.39
C ASP A 283 -25.88 -4.76 -15.48
N SER A 284 -25.53 -5.96 -15.96
CA SER A 284 -24.80 -6.94 -15.15
C SER A 284 -23.39 -6.46 -14.79
N VAL A 285 -22.77 -5.66 -15.65
CA VAL A 285 -21.44 -5.07 -15.41
C VAL A 285 -21.57 -3.89 -14.43
N LYS A 286 -22.55 -3.00 -14.68
CA LYS A 286 -22.84 -1.84 -13.82
C LYS A 286 -23.17 -2.27 -12.39
N GLN A 287 -23.96 -3.33 -12.22
CA GLN A 287 -24.31 -3.87 -10.91
C GLN A 287 -23.06 -4.25 -10.09
N LYS A 288 -22.06 -4.89 -10.70
CA LYS A 288 -20.80 -5.23 -10.02
C LYS A 288 -19.99 -4.00 -9.61
N TYR A 289 -19.99 -2.94 -10.41
CA TYR A 289 -19.38 -1.66 -10.02
C TYR A 289 -20.11 -1.04 -8.82
N VAL A 290 -21.44 -1.02 -8.85
CA VAL A 290 -22.25 -0.49 -7.74
C VAL A 290 -22.00 -1.29 -6.46
N GLU A 291 -21.98 -2.61 -6.52
CA GLU A 291 -21.67 -3.47 -5.37
C GLU A 291 -20.27 -3.22 -4.82
N SER A 292 -19.28 -3.05 -5.71
CA SER A 292 -17.91 -2.69 -5.32
C SER A 292 -17.87 -1.36 -4.57
N ILE A 293 -18.52 -0.31 -5.11
CA ILE A 293 -18.60 1.03 -4.50
C ILE A 293 -19.30 0.96 -3.14
N GLN A 294 -20.48 0.33 -3.06
CA GLN A 294 -21.24 0.22 -1.81
C GLN A 294 -20.45 -0.48 -0.72
N LEU A 295 -19.70 -1.54 -1.08
CA LEU A 295 -18.88 -2.25 -0.11
C LEU A 295 -17.65 -1.42 0.28
N ALA A 296 -17.01 -0.76 -0.68
CA ALA A 296 -15.89 0.14 -0.47
C ALA A 296 -16.25 1.21 0.59
N SER A 297 -17.39 1.89 0.42
CA SER A 297 -17.91 2.89 1.37
C SER A 297 -18.14 2.33 2.77
N ARG A 298 -18.59 1.07 2.89
CA ARG A 298 -18.80 0.41 4.20
C ARG A 298 -17.50 0.01 4.88
N THR A 299 -16.48 -0.34 4.11
CA THR A 299 -15.16 -0.75 4.63
C THR A 299 -14.16 0.41 4.73
N GLY A 300 -14.62 1.65 4.52
CA GLY A 300 -13.82 2.84 4.76
C GLY A 300 -12.92 3.28 3.61
N PHE A 301 -13.26 2.87 2.38
CA PHE A 301 -12.80 3.52 1.16
C PHE A 301 -13.85 4.57 0.80
N ILE A 302 -13.46 5.82 0.62
CA ILE A 302 -14.37 6.93 0.30
C ILE A 302 -14.71 6.91 -1.18
#